data_AF-A0A060BWF4-F1
#
_entry.id   AF-A0A060BWF4-F1
#
_cell.length_a   1.000
_cell.length_b   1.000
_cell.length_c   1.000
_cell.angle_alpha   90.00
_cell.angle_beta   90.00
_cell.angle_gamma   90.00
#
_symmetry.space_group_name_H-M   'P 1'
#
loop_
_entity.id
_entity.type
_entity.pdbx_description
1 polymer ?
#
loop_
_entity_poly.entity_id
_entity_poly.type
_entity_poly.pdbx_seq_one_letter_code
_entity_poly.pdbx_strand_id
1 'polypeptide(L)'
;MRTFLSDGTQVDHLYLHSPMSSFTVSTGDHVNVGDQIAVVGSEGNSTGAHLHFEVRLNGGASAGPAYGGQVIDGLAWITQRDAYVMPACS
;
A
#
# COMPACT_ATOMS: atom_id res chain seq x y z
N MET A 1 -3.69 1.94 2.67
CA MET A 1 -3.43 3.22 3.35
C MET A 1 -3.59 4.35 2.36
N ARG A 2 -4.09 5.51 2.78
CA ARG A 2 -4.29 6.67 1.90
C ARG A 2 -3.44 7.84 2.36
N THR A 3 -2.75 8.48 1.42
CA THR A 3 -1.99 9.71 1.63
C THR A 3 -2.37 10.76 0.58
N PHE A 4 -1.93 11.99 0.78
CA PHE A 4 -2.13 13.09 -0.16
C PHE A 4 -0.79 13.78 -0.43
N LEU A 5 -0.50 14.06 -1.70
CA LEU A 5 0.64 14.90 -2.09
C LEU A 5 0.31 16.38 -1.88
N SER A 6 1.33 17.23 -1.92
CA SER A 6 1.19 18.69 -1.76
C SER A 6 0.32 19.34 -2.83
N ASP A 7 0.18 18.71 -4.00
CA ASP A 7 -0.69 19.16 -5.09
C ASP A 7 -2.15 18.67 -4.95
N GLY A 8 -2.47 17.96 -3.84
CA GLY A 8 -3.79 17.41 -3.58
C GLY A 8 -4.04 16.04 -4.20
N THR A 9 -3.08 15.46 -4.93
CA THR A 9 -3.21 14.12 -5.49
C THR A 9 -3.39 13.09 -4.37
N GLN A 10 -4.48 12.32 -4.44
CA GLN A 10 -4.71 11.19 -3.55
C GLN A 10 -3.86 9.99 -3.98
N VAL A 11 -3.19 9.36 -3.02
CA VAL A 11 -2.38 8.16 -3.24
C VAL A 11 -2.88 7.06 -2.31
N ASP A 12 -3.31 5.94 -2.89
CA ASP A 12 -3.70 4.74 -2.18
C ASP A 12 -2.58 3.69 -2.29
N HIS A 13 -2.09 3.23 -1.14
CA HIS A 13 -1.14 2.12 -1.00
C HIS A 13 -1.90 0.86 -0.60
N LEU A 14 -1.79 -0.19 -1.40
CA LEU A 14 -2.45 -1.47 -1.14
C LEU A 14 -1.41 -2.53 -0.79
N TYR A 15 -1.74 -3.35 0.22
CA TYR A 15 -0.94 -4.45 0.72
C TYR A 15 -1.85 -5.67 0.77
N LEU A 16 -1.52 -6.72 0.01
CA LEU A 16 -2.36 -7.90 -0.16
C LEU A 16 -1.67 -9.17 0.37
N HIS A 17 -2.46 -10.24 0.47
CA HIS A 17 -2.08 -11.60 0.89
C HIS A 17 -1.76 -11.78 2.38
N SER A 18 -1.81 -10.71 3.18
CA SER A 18 -1.73 -10.79 4.64
C SER A 18 -2.94 -11.53 5.25
N PRO A 19 -2.73 -12.36 6.28
CA PRO A 19 -3.83 -12.99 7.00
C PRO A 19 -4.72 -11.96 7.68
N MET A 20 -6.04 -12.09 7.57
CA MET A 20 -6.98 -11.14 8.20
C MET A 20 -6.77 -11.00 9.73
N SER A 21 -6.39 -12.07 10.41
CA SER A 21 -6.12 -12.06 11.85
C SER A 21 -4.80 -11.37 12.25
N SER A 22 -3.96 -11.02 11.29
CA SER A 22 -2.65 -10.41 11.54
C SER A 22 -2.66 -8.88 11.54
N PHE A 23 -3.75 -8.26 11.10
CA PHE A 23 -3.84 -6.81 11.06
C PHE A 23 -3.82 -6.23 12.47
N THR A 24 -2.94 -5.25 12.67
CA THR A 24 -2.77 -4.52 13.94
C THR A 24 -3.39 -3.13 13.91
N VAL A 25 -3.99 -2.77 12.77
CA VAL A 25 -4.63 -1.47 12.49
C VAL A 25 -6.04 -1.68 11.96
N SER A 26 -6.89 -0.68 12.14
CA SER A 26 -8.28 -0.64 11.71
C SER A 26 -8.56 0.53 10.75
N THR A 27 -9.66 0.46 10.02
CA THR A 27 -10.11 1.57 9.17
C THR A 27 -10.32 2.83 9.99
N GLY A 28 -9.71 3.93 9.55
CA GLY A 28 -9.77 5.22 10.25
C GLY A 28 -8.55 5.48 11.14
N ASP A 29 -7.73 4.46 11.41
CA ASP A 29 -6.50 4.65 12.17
C ASP A 29 -5.49 5.50 11.39
N HIS A 30 -4.75 6.33 12.13
CA HIS A 30 -3.61 7.04 11.62
C HIS A 30 -2.37 6.16 11.76
N VAL A 31 -1.65 5.94 10.66
CA VAL A 31 -0.46 5.07 10.61
C VAL A 31 0.74 5.90 10.19
N ASN A 32 1.84 5.78 10.91
CA ASN A 32 3.10 6.45 10.59
C ASN A 32 3.99 5.56 9.71
N VAL A 33 4.95 6.19 9.03
CA VAL A 33 5.99 5.44 8.31
C VAL A 33 6.79 4.61 9.32
N GLY A 34 6.93 3.32 9.05
CA GLY A 34 7.63 2.38 9.93
C GLY A 34 6.72 1.56 10.85
N ASP A 35 5.46 1.96 11.01
CA ASP A 35 4.51 1.19 11.81
C ASP A 35 4.25 -0.17 11.15
N GLN A 36 4.26 -1.22 11.97
CA GLN A 36 3.82 -2.54 11.54
C GLN A 36 2.28 -2.53 11.42
N ILE A 37 1.78 -3.04 10.29
CA ILE A 37 0.33 -3.02 9.97
C ILE A 37 -0.28 -4.42 9.87
N ALA A 38 0.52 -5.41 9.46
CA ALA A 38 0.16 -6.82 9.30
C ALA A 38 1.43 -7.67 9.10
N VAL A 39 1.28 -8.99 8.93
CA VAL A 39 2.38 -9.88 8.49
C VAL A 39 2.18 -10.32 7.04
N VAL A 40 3.24 -10.76 6.38
CA VAL A 40 3.16 -11.36 5.03
C VAL A 40 2.46 -12.72 5.13
N GLY A 41 1.63 -13.04 4.14
CA GLY A 41 0.96 -14.32 4.04
C GLY A 41 0.78 -14.78 2.60
N SER A 42 -0.17 -15.68 2.39
CA SER A 42 -0.54 -16.23 1.09
C SER A 42 -2.07 -16.33 0.93
N GLU A 43 -2.84 -15.50 1.64
CA GLU A 43 -4.31 -15.52 1.55
C GLU A 43 -4.80 -14.95 0.20
N GLY A 44 -5.98 -15.40 -0.23
CA GLY A 44 -6.57 -15.02 -1.51
C GLY A 44 -5.94 -15.75 -2.70
N ASN A 45 -5.84 -15.07 -3.83
CA ASN A 45 -5.27 -15.63 -5.06
C ASN A 45 -3.74 -15.48 -5.05
N SER A 46 -3.05 -16.41 -4.39
CA SER A 46 -1.60 -16.46 -4.28
C SER A 46 -1.08 -17.90 -4.41
N THR A 47 0.12 -18.07 -4.95
CA THR A 47 0.80 -19.36 -5.09
C THR A 47 1.84 -19.62 -3.99
N GLY A 48 2.06 -18.66 -3.09
CA GLY A 48 3.02 -18.76 -2.00
C GLY A 48 3.16 -17.46 -1.21
N ALA A 49 3.86 -17.50 -0.08
CA ALA A 49 4.00 -16.34 0.78
C ALA A 49 4.81 -15.22 0.10
N HIS A 50 4.16 -14.08 -0.13
CA HIS A 50 4.78 -12.87 -0.68
C HIS A 50 3.93 -11.63 -0.38
N LEU A 51 4.53 -10.45 -0.54
CA LEU A 51 3.81 -9.19 -0.50
C LEU A 51 3.43 -8.78 -1.93
N HIS A 52 2.13 -8.64 -2.19
CA HIS A 52 1.65 -7.90 -3.35
C HIS A 52 1.37 -6.47 -2.92
N PHE A 53 2.14 -5.53 -3.48
CA PHE A 53 2.10 -4.11 -3.14
C PHE A 53 1.71 -3.30 -4.39
N GLU A 54 0.80 -2.35 -4.21
CA GLU A 54 0.40 -1.44 -5.28
C GLU A 54 0.36 0.00 -4.80
N VAL A 55 0.59 0.91 -5.75
CA VAL A 55 0.34 2.33 -5.60
C VAL A 55 -0.72 2.73 -6.63
N ARG A 56 -1.78 3.40 -6.17
CA ARG A 56 -2.87 3.87 -7.00
C ARG A 56 -3.07 5.37 -6.81
N LEU A 57 -3.14 6.12 -7.90
CA LEU A 57 -3.41 7.56 -7.88
C LEU A 57 -4.90 7.84 -8.09
N ASN A 58 -5.42 8.87 -7.43
CA ASN A 58 -6.78 9.39 -7.62
C ASN A 58 -7.89 8.35 -7.39
N GLY A 59 -7.80 7.56 -6.31
CA GLY A 59 -8.91 6.75 -5.80
C GLY A 59 -9.20 5.47 -6.57
N GLY A 60 -8.18 4.84 -7.19
CA GLY A 60 -8.30 3.62 -7.98
C GLY A 60 -8.75 2.36 -7.23
N ALA A 61 -9.35 2.47 -6.04
CA ALA A 61 -9.80 1.35 -5.20
C ALA A 61 -11.28 0.98 -5.38
N SER A 62 -12.06 1.72 -6.18
CA SER A 62 -13.45 1.34 -6.47
C SER A 62 -13.48 0.37 -7.66
N ALA A 63 -13.80 -0.89 -7.39
CA ALA A 63 -13.85 -1.98 -8.37
C ALA A 63 -14.65 -1.61 -9.64
N GLY A 64 -13.94 -1.33 -10.72
CA GLY A 64 -14.50 -1.22 -12.07
C GLY A 64 -13.75 -0.23 -12.97
N PRO A 65 -13.73 -0.43 -14.29
CA PRO A 65 -13.06 0.45 -15.26
C PRO A 65 -13.67 1.86 -15.37
N ALA A 66 -14.69 2.19 -14.56
CA ALA A 66 -15.40 3.46 -14.57
C ALA A 66 -14.95 4.44 -13.47
N TYR A 67 -13.99 4.07 -12.60
CA TYR A 67 -13.44 4.94 -11.57
C TYR A 67 -11.97 5.21 -11.89
N GLY A 68 -11.72 6.36 -12.52
CA GLY A 68 -10.48 6.75 -13.22
C GLY A 68 -9.20 6.90 -12.39
N GLY A 69 -8.97 6.04 -11.40
CA GLY A 69 -7.71 5.94 -10.69
C GLY A 69 -6.68 5.10 -11.45
N GLN A 70 -5.43 5.51 -11.38
CA GLN A 70 -4.34 4.93 -12.16
C GLN A 70 -3.48 4.03 -11.26
N VAL A 71 -3.41 2.73 -11.58
CA VAL A 71 -2.37 1.85 -11.01
C VAL A 71 -1.06 2.19 -11.71
N ILE A 72 -0.02 2.47 -10.93
CA ILE A 72 1.29 2.87 -11.45
C ILE A 72 2.36 1.86 -11.05
N ASP A 73 3.53 1.95 -11.70
CA ASP A 73 4.70 1.16 -11.32
C ASP A 73 5.15 1.54 -9.89
N GLY A 74 4.94 0.61 -8.95
CA GLY A 74 5.29 0.79 -7.55
C GLY A 74 6.80 0.90 -7.32
N LEU A 75 7.63 0.22 -8.11
CA LEU A 75 9.09 0.30 -7.98
C LEU A 75 9.58 1.68 -8.42
N ALA A 76 9.09 2.17 -9.56
CA ALA A 76 9.40 3.53 -10.01
C ALA A 76 8.92 4.58 -9.00
N TRP A 77 7.72 4.38 -8.43
CA TRP A 77 7.17 5.27 -7.42
C TRP A 77 8.02 5.37 -6.15
N ILE A 78 8.43 4.22 -5.59
CA ILE A 78 9.25 4.15 -4.37
C ILE A 78 10.65 4.73 -4.63
N THR A 79 11.26 4.39 -5.77
CA THR A 79 12.61 4.84 -6.12
C THR A 79 12.68 6.35 -6.28
N GLN A 80 11.67 6.98 -6.89
CA GLN A 80 11.65 8.44 -7.07
C GLN A 80 11.43 9.24 -5.78
N ARG A 81 11.05 8.59 -4.68
CA ARG A 81 10.65 9.26 -3.43
C ARG A 81 11.56 8.95 -2.25
N ASP A 82 12.72 8.33 -2.52
CA ASP A 82 13.65 7.86 -1.50
C ASP A 82 13.01 6.97 -0.43
N ALA A 83 11.84 6.40 -0.73
CA ALA A 83 11.09 5.54 0.18
C ALA A 83 11.69 4.12 0.28
N TYR A 84 12.83 3.89 -0.39
CA TYR A 84 13.64 2.69 -0.28
C TYR A 84 14.53 2.70 0.98
N VAL A 85 14.81 3.87 1.54
CA VAL A 85 15.73 4.02 2.68
C VAL A 85 14.92 4.11 3.97
N MET A 86 14.55 2.96 4.53
CA MET A 86 14.30 2.93 5.98
C MET A 86 15.64 3.30 6.64
N PRO A 87 15.69 4.21 7.63
CA PRO A 87 16.90 4.34 8.43
C PRO A 87 17.21 2.95 8.96
N ALA A 88 18.44 2.48 8.71
CA ALA A 88 18.88 1.19 9.17
C ALA A 88 18.50 1.05 10.65
N CYS A 89 17.92 -0.10 11.00
CA CYS A 89 17.71 -0.54 12.36
C CYS A 89 18.95 -0.17 13.19
N SER A 90 18.78 0.64 14.24
CA SER A 90 19.82 0.89 15.26
C SER A 90 19.99 -0.31 16.15
#